data_AF-A0A9K3E0I0-F1
#
_entry.id   AF-A0A9K3E0I0-F1
#
_cell.length_a   1.000
_cell.length_b   1.000
_cell.length_c   1.000
_cell.angle_alpha   90.00
_cell.angle_beta   90.00
_cell.angle_gamma   90.00
#
_symmetry.space_group_name_H-M   'P 1'
#
loop_
_entity.id
_entity.type
_entity.pdbx_description
1 polymer ?
#
loop_
_entity_poly.entity_id
_entity_poly.type
_entity_poly.pdbx_seq_one_letter_code
_entity_poly.pdbx_strand_id
1 'polypeptide(L)'
;MGTRVVFEWMLMDQQMQNEKRMDRFRKNMRAGVYGNQKLFDLRSFDMVLFPVLVAGHFYLLAFELKNPAITLIDNGAENYTRRVLDSDSYINKSVPYKYASMKCLYLECALVEYYLTVIDVICKQKEMFVHYLEEVNHSKAAVIKSLEIKQRKLEWATNGNRTDCGVFLMRHMEKYMGSHVPFDVGFSLNGSRKMKEVRHLRMKYGSHILLSPSNTLKGKIQGAMSRA
;
A
#
# COMPACT_ATOMS: atom_id res chain seq x y z
N MET A 1 3.85 17.81 -11.78
CA MET A 1 4.50 16.48 -11.88
C MET A 1 3.88 15.60 -10.80
N GLY A 2 3.30 14.45 -11.13
CA GLY A 2 2.64 13.58 -10.14
C GLY A 2 3.67 12.85 -9.26
N THR A 3 3.36 12.68 -7.98
CA THR A 3 4.19 11.95 -7.00
C THR A 3 3.89 10.45 -6.94
N ARG A 4 3.13 9.93 -7.93
CA ARG A 4 2.74 8.51 -8.00
C ARG A 4 3.98 7.65 -8.28
N VAL A 5 4.37 6.83 -7.29
CA VAL A 5 5.52 5.93 -7.42
C VAL A 5 5.21 4.72 -8.29
N VAL A 6 4.00 4.18 -8.17
CA VAL A 6 3.61 2.90 -8.78
C VAL A 6 2.41 3.11 -9.67
N PHE A 7 2.49 2.61 -10.90
CA PHE A 7 1.38 2.62 -11.85
C PHE A 7 0.83 1.20 -12.03
N GLU A 8 -0.47 1.10 -12.31
CA GLU A 8 -1.15 -0.19 -12.49
C GLU A 8 -0.48 -1.06 -13.58
N TRP A 9 -0.09 -0.47 -14.70
CA TRP A 9 0.62 -1.19 -15.77
C TRP A 9 1.97 -1.75 -15.32
N MET A 10 2.65 -1.15 -14.33
CA MET A 10 3.90 -1.69 -13.80
C MET A 10 3.68 -3.02 -13.08
N LEU A 11 2.48 -3.25 -12.57
CA LEU A 11 2.10 -4.43 -11.80
C LEU A 11 1.37 -5.47 -12.66
N MET A 12 0.57 -5.01 -13.63
CA MET A 12 -0.40 -5.87 -14.32
C MET A 12 -0.05 -6.18 -15.79
N ASP A 13 0.67 -5.31 -16.50
CA ASP A 13 0.92 -5.50 -17.92
C ASP A 13 1.96 -6.60 -18.14
N GLN A 14 1.52 -7.80 -18.51
CA GLN A 14 2.38 -8.98 -18.66
C GLN A 14 3.41 -8.87 -19.79
N GLN A 15 3.15 -8.04 -20.80
CA GLN A 15 4.05 -7.88 -21.95
C GLN A 15 5.18 -6.89 -21.64
N MET A 16 5.05 -6.11 -20.57
CA MET A 16 6.05 -5.14 -20.17
C MET A 16 7.34 -5.82 -19.68
N GLN A 17 8.48 -5.37 -20.21
CA GLN A 17 9.81 -5.83 -19.79
C GLN A 17 10.12 -5.36 -18.36
N ASN A 18 10.74 -6.23 -17.56
CA ASN A 18 11.13 -5.92 -16.17
C ASN A 18 11.99 -4.65 -16.08
N GLU A 19 12.95 -4.48 -16.99
CA GLU A 19 13.81 -3.29 -17.02
C GLU A 19 13.02 -1.98 -17.18
N LYS A 20 11.98 -1.97 -18.02
CA LYS A 20 11.13 -0.78 -18.20
C LYS A 20 10.30 -0.47 -16.95
N ARG A 21 9.83 -1.50 -16.24
CA ARG A 21 9.15 -1.32 -14.95
C ARG A 21 10.11 -0.73 -13.92
N MET A 22 11.31 -1.28 -13.81
CA MET A 22 12.33 -0.83 -12.87
C MET A 22 12.82 0.58 -13.15
N ASP A 23 13.10 0.92 -14.41
CA ASP A 23 13.49 2.29 -14.79
C ASP A 23 12.41 3.31 -14.39
N ARG A 24 11.13 3.01 -14.65
CA ARG A 24 10.03 3.87 -14.23
C ARG A 24 9.92 3.94 -12.71
N PHE A 25 9.97 2.81 -12.01
CA PHE A 25 9.87 2.76 -10.55
C PHE A 25 10.94 3.64 -9.90
N ARG A 26 12.20 3.48 -10.32
CA ARG A 26 13.34 4.28 -9.88
C ARG A 26 13.14 5.78 -10.12
N LYS A 27 12.72 6.17 -11.33
CA LYS A 27 12.43 7.58 -11.65
C LYS A 27 11.36 8.15 -10.72
N ASN A 28 10.33 7.37 -10.41
CA ASN A 28 9.25 7.84 -9.56
C ASN A 28 9.65 7.87 -8.07
N MET A 29 10.46 6.92 -7.57
CA MET A 29 11.03 6.97 -6.22
C MET A 29 11.86 8.25 -6.01
N ARG A 30 12.72 8.57 -6.97
CA ARG A 30 13.51 9.83 -6.96
C ARG A 30 12.62 11.07 -6.97
N ALA A 31 11.54 11.05 -7.75
CA ALA A 31 10.56 12.14 -7.77
C ALA A 31 9.79 12.25 -6.44
N GLY A 32 9.51 11.12 -5.77
CA GLY A 32 8.83 11.06 -4.47
C GLY A 32 9.60 11.74 -3.34
N VAL A 33 10.93 11.77 -3.43
CA VAL A 33 11.80 12.55 -2.53
C VAL A 33 12.18 13.93 -3.11
N TYR A 34 11.31 14.49 -3.96
CA TYR A 34 11.46 15.80 -4.60
C TYR A 34 12.78 15.98 -5.38
N GLY A 35 13.34 14.89 -5.91
CA GLY A 35 14.61 14.92 -6.63
C GLY A 35 15.83 15.19 -5.74
N ASN A 36 15.67 15.18 -4.41
CA ASN A 36 16.78 15.40 -3.49
C ASN A 36 17.72 14.18 -3.48
N GLN A 37 18.86 14.31 -4.13
CA GLN A 37 19.84 13.23 -4.31
C GLN A 37 20.33 12.65 -2.98
N LYS A 38 20.39 13.44 -1.91
CA LYS A 38 20.78 12.98 -0.57
C LYS A 38 19.78 12.02 0.06
N LEU A 39 18.58 11.93 -0.51
CA LEU A 39 17.48 11.08 -0.03
C LEU A 39 17.25 9.88 -0.95
N PHE A 40 17.99 9.73 -2.06
CA PHE A 40 17.79 8.62 -3.00
C PHE A 40 18.12 7.27 -2.38
N ASP A 41 19.11 7.21 -1.50
CA ASP A 41 19.51 5.95 -0.85
C ASP A 41 18.56 5.52 0.28
N LEU A 42 17.61 6.37 0.66
CA LEU A 42 16.63 6.21 1.73
C LEU A 42 17.20 5.94 3.14
N ARG A 43 18.52 6.09 3.36
CA ARG A 43 19.17 5.72 4.63
C ARG A 43 18.74 6.60 5.81
N SER A 44 18.19 7.77 5.54
CA SER A 44 17.68 8.71 6.55
C SER A 44 16.24 8.41 6.99
N PHE A 45 15.54 7.47 6.34
CA PHE A 45 14.18 7.12 6.70
C PHE A 45 14.14 5.86 7.56
N ASP A 46 13.35 5.91 8.63
CA ASP A 46 13.09 4.75 9.48
C ASP A 46 12.14 3.75 8.81
N MET A 47 11.28 4.23 7.91
CA MET A 47 10.22 3.45 7.27
C MET A 47 9.77 4.09 5.94
N VAL A 48 9.34 3.26 5.00
CA VAL A 48 8.70 3.67 3.74
C VAL A 48 7.30 3.06 3.67
N LEU A 49 6.30 3.89 3.37
CA LEU A 49 4.89 3.51 3.31
C LEU A 49 4.38 3.61 1.88
N PHE A 50 3.80 2.52 1.37
CA PHE A 50 3.15 2.48 0.06
C PHE A 50 1.64 2.27 0.20
N PRO A 51 0.83 3.30 -0.12
CA PRO A 51 -0.57 3.10 -0.47
C PRO A 51 -0.70 2.26 -1.73
N VAL A 52 -1.34 1.11 -1.65
CA VAL A 52 -1.55 0.20 -2.77
C VAL A 52 -3.05 0.13 -3.06
N LEU A 53 -3.45 0.50 -4.28
CA LEU A 53 -4.84 0.40 -4.74
C LEU A 53 -4.98 -0.82 -5.64
N VAL A 54 -5.79 -1.80 -5.23
CA VAL A 54 -6.11 -2.98 -6.04
C VAL A 54 -7.62 -3.14 -6.10
N ALA A 55 -8.16 -3.18 -7.33
CA ALA A 55 -9.57 -3.40 -7.59
C ALA A 55 -10.52 -2.56 -6.69
N GLY A 56 -10.20 -1.26 -6.59
CA GLY A 56 -11.00 -0.28 -5.85
C GLY A 56 -10.82 -0.28 -4.32
N HIS A 57 -9.95 -1.13 -3.77
CA HIS A 57 -9.68 -1.20 -2.33
C HIS A 57 -8.23 -0.79 -2.02
N PHE A 58 -8.05 -0.01 -0.95
CA PHE A 58 -6.75 0.46 -0.49
C PHE A 58 -6.15 -0.48 0.55
N TYR A 59 -4.88 -0.82 0.34
CA TYR A 59 -4.00 -1.51 1.26
C TYR A 59 -2.81 -0.61 1.60
N LEU A 60 -2.20 -0.83 2.76
CA LEU A 60 -0.95 -0.18 3.14
C LEU A 60 0.15 -1.22 3.26
N LEU A 61 1.19 -1.09 2.44
CA LEU A 61 2.40 -1.91 2.52
C LEU A 61 3.52 -1.07 3.14
N ALA A 62 3.99 -1.47 4.31
CA ALA A 62 5.00 -0.76 5.09
C ALA A 62 6.32 -1.54 5.09
N PHE A 63 7.41 -0.86 4.74
CA PHE A 63 8.78 -1.35 4.83
C PHE A 63 9.50 -0.61 5.96
N GLU A 64 9.78 -1.30 7.06
CA GLU A 64 10.55 -0.75 8.17
C GLU A 64 12.04 -0.93 7.85
N LEU A 65 12.81 0.15 7.80
CA LEU A 65 14.24 0.14 7.44
C LEU A 65 15.14 0.13 8.69
N LYS A 66 14.72 0.81 9.77
CA LYS A 66 15.45 0.85 11.04
C LYS A 66 15.46 -0.51 11.74
N ASN A 67 14.28 -1.08 11.92
CA ASN A 67 14.03 -2.42 12.46
C ASN A 67 13.37 -3.27 11.38
N PRO A 68 14.13 -4.00 10.54
CA PRO A 68 13.62 -4.62 9.33
C PRO A 68 12.37 -5.47 9.53
N ALA A 69 11.28 -5.04 8.91
CA ALA A 69 10.01 -5.74 8.85
C ALA A 69 9.23 -5.30 7.61
N ILE A 70 8.37 -6.19 7.09
CA ILE A 70 7.41 -5.85 6.04
C ILE A 70 6.02 -6.14 6.59
N THR A 71 5.18 -5.10 6.65
CA THR A 71 3.83 -5.21 7.23
C THR A 71 2.79 -4.81 6.20
N LEU A 72 1.82 -5.69 5.96
CA LEU A 72 0.62 -5.42 5.17
C LEU A 72 -0.53 -5.07 6.11
N ILE A 73 -1.16 -3.92 5.92
CA ILE A 73 -2.27 -3.44 6.72
C ILE A 73 -3.49 -3.25 5.81
N ASP A 74 -4.60 -3.83 6.25
CA ASP A 74 -5.87 -3.84 5.55
C ASP A 74 -7.01 -3.70 6.56
N ASN A 75 -8.00 -2.86 6.25
CA ASN A 75 -9.21 -2.71 7.06
C ASN A 75 -10.26 -3.80 6.82
N GLY A 76 -10.15 -4.63 5.78
CA GLY A 76 -11.06 -5.74 5.49
C GLY A 76 -10.79 -6.97 6.35
N ALA A 77 -11.75 -7.40 7.18
CA ALA A 77 -11.55 -8.56 8.06
C ALA A 77 -11.61 -9.90 7.30
N GLU A 78 -12.30 -9.95 6.16
CA GLU A 78 -12.39 -11.11 5.28
C GLU A 78 -11.01 -11.61 4.76
N ASN A 79 -10.00 -10.74 4.79
CA ASN A 79 -8.71 -11.00 4.16
C ASN A 79 -7.67 -11.65 5.09
N TYR A 80 -7.94 -11.82 6.40
CA TYR A 80 -6.93 -12.29 7.38
C TYR A 80 -6.68 -13.80 7.39
N THR A 81 -7.50 -14.61 6.72
CA THR A 81 -7.35 -16.07 6.71
C THR A 81 -6.33 -16.56 5.67
N ARG A 82 -5.83 -15.68 4.79
CA ARG A 82 -4.93 -16.05 3.69
C ARG A 82 -3.53 -15.53 3.96
N ARG A 83 -2.55 -16.45 4.09
CA ARG A 83 -1.14 -16.09 4.18
C ARG A 83 -0.69 -15.43 2.87
N VAL A 84 0.09 -14.35 2.98
CA VAL A 84 0.84 -13.80 1.85
C VAL A 84 2.05 -14.72 1.64
N LEU A 85 1.96 -15.62 0.67
CA LEU A 85 3.04 -16.54 0.32
C LEU A 85 3.99 -15.84 -0.65
N ASP A 86 5.09 -15.33 -0.11
CA ASP A 86 6.16 -14.67 -0.84
C ASP A 86 7.24 -15.68 -1.28
N SER A 87 7.89 -15.47 -2.43
CA SER A 87 8.93 -16.37 -2.94
C SER A 87 9.93 -15.64 -3.86
N ASP A 88 11.22 -15.97 -3.76
CA ASP A 88 12.31 -15.42 -4.61
C ASP A 88 12.15 -15.64 -6.13
N SER A 89 11.12 -16.38 -6.55
CA SER A 89 10.84 -16.71 -7.95
C SER A 89 9.84 -15.77 -8.64
N TYR A 90 9.24 -14.78 -7.94
CA TYR A 90 8.17 -13.95 -8.50
C TYR A 90 8.62 -13.02 -9.65
N ILE A 91 9.88 -12.58 -9.64
CA ILE A 91 10.50 -11.76 -10.70
C ILE A 91 10.46 -12.44 -12.08
N ASN A 92 10.47 -13.77 -12.08
CA ASN A 92 10.45 -14.63 -13.28
C ASN A 92 9.05 -15.18 -13.59
N LYS A 93 8.05 -14.91 -12.75
CA LYS A 93 6.67 -15.32 -13.00
C LYS A 93 6.03 -14.33 -13.97
N SER A 94 6.33 -14.49 -15.26
CA SER A 94 5.32 -14.19 -16.28
C SER A 94 4.14 -15.12 -16.01
N VAL A 95 3.05 -14.58 -15.49
CA VAL A 95 1.79 -15.28 -15.20
C VAL A 95 1.78 -16.09 -13.88
N PRO A 96 0.70 -15.99 -13.09
CA PRO A 96 0.47 -16.83 -11.91
C PRO A 96 0.33 -18.31 -12.31
N TYR A 97 1.41 -19.09 -12.24
CA TYR A 97 1.35 -20.53 -12.55
C TYR A 97 1.33 -21.38 -11.27
N LYS A 98 0.12 -21.80 -10.88
CA LYS A 98 -0.32 -23.21 -10.95
C LYS A 98 -1.77 -23.38 -10.43
N TYR A 99 -2.75 -23.11 -11.31
CA TYR A 99 -4.00 -23.88 -11.35
C TYR A 99 -3.97 -25.01 -12.39
N ALA A 100 -2.79 -25.31 -12.97
CA ALA A 100 -2.63 -26.43 -13.90
C ALA A 100 -2.56 -27.83 -13.23
N SER A 101 -2.50 -27.93 -11.90
CA SER A 101 -2.56 -29.22 -11.19
C SER A 101 -3.79 -29.41 -10.30
N MET A 102 -4.75 -28.48 -10.31
CA MET A 102 -6.01 -28.65 -9.58
C MET A 102 -7.21 -28.28 -10.44
N LYS A 103 -7.35 -28.99 -11.57
CA LYS A 103 -8.66 -29.25 -12.17
C LYS A 103 -9.44 -30.15 -11.19
N CYS A 104 -10.02 -29.57 -10.15
CA CYS A 104 -10.96 -30.29 -9.30
C CYS A 104 -11.97 -29.32 -8.67
N LEU A 105 -13.10 -29.19 -9.39
CA LEU A 105 -14.47 -29.00 -8.90
C LEU A 105 -14.84 -27.78 -8.00
N TYR A 106 -15.89 -27.09 -8.46
CA TYR A 106 -16.84 -26.18 -7.77
C TYR A 106 -16.56 -24.65 -7.75
N LEU A 107 -17.39 -23.94 -8.54
CA LEU A 107 -18.14 -22.69 -8.27
C LEU A 107 -17.56 -21.46 -7.50
N GLU A 108 -16.25 -21.33 -7.22
CA GLU A 108 -15.68 -20.11 -6.60
C GLU A 108 -14.50 -19.44 -7.38
N CYS A 109 -14.51 -19.44 -8.71
CA CYS A 109 -13.37 -18.91 -9.50
C CYS A 109 -13.09 -17.40 -9.30
N ALA A 110 -14.12 -16.54 -9.22
CA ALA A 110 -13.92 -15.09 -9.25
C ALA A 110 -13.26 -14.52 -7.98
N LEU A 111 -13.56 -15.07 -6.79
CA LEU A 111 -12.92 -14.65 -5.56
C LEU A 111 -11.45 -15.08 -5.56
N VAL A 112 -11.17 -16.33 -5.91
CA VAL A 112 -9.79 -16.83 -5.99
C VAL A 112 -8.92 -15.97 -6.91
N GLU A 113 -9.39 -15.65 -8.12
CA GLU A 113 -8.68 -14.77 -9.07
C GLU A 113 -8.45 -13.36 -8.52
N TYR A 114 -9.46 -12.77 -7.87
CA TYR A 114 -9.36 -11.45 -7.23
C TYR A 114 -8.26 -11.42 -6.16
N TYR A 115 -8.24 -12.41 -5.26
CA TYR A 115 -7.27 -12.47 -4.18
C TYR A 115 -5.85 -12.76 -4.66
N LEU A 116 -5.69 -13.64 -5.66
CA LEU A 116 -4.39 -13.88 -6.29
C LEU A 116 -3.84 -12.59 -6.91
N THR A 117 -4.71 -11.79 -7.53
CA THR A 117 -4.34 -10.49 -8.10
C THR A 117 -3.81 -9.52 -7.03
N VAL A 118 -4.41 -9.48 -5.83
CA VAL A 118 -3.94 -8.65 -4.71
C VAL A 118 -2.56 -9.09 -4.21
N ILE A 119 -2.38 -10.39 -3.98
CA ILE A 119 -1.10 -10.95 -3.51
C ILE A 119 0.00 -10.68 -4.56
N ASP A 120 -0.29 -10.92 -5.83
CA ASP A 120 0.65 -10.70 -6.93
C ASP A 120 1.10 -9.23 -6.99
N VAL A 121 0.17 -8.27 -6.83
CA VAL A 121 0.51 -6.84 -6.77
C VAL A 121 1.42 -6.52 -5.60
N ILE A 122 1.09 -7.03 -4.41
CA ILE A 122 1.85 -6.77 -3.18
C ILE A 122 3.27 -7.35 -3.29
N CYS A 123 3.41 -8.59 -3.79
CA CYS A 123 4.69 -9.24 -4.00
C CYS A 123 5.53 -8.51 -5.06
N LYS A 124 4.94 -8.17 -6.23
CA LYS A 124 5.64 -7.37 -7.26
C LYS A 124 6.08 -6.01 -6.74
N GLN A 125 5.27 -5.38 -5.90
CA GLN A 125 5.62 -4.12 -5.26
C GLN A 125 6.83 -4.27 -4.31
N LYS A 126 6.87 -5.35 -3.52
CA LYS A 126 8.04 -5.70 -2.71
C LYS A 126 9.28 -5.89 -3.58
N GLU A 127 9.19 -6.67 -4.66
CA GLU A 127 10.33 -6.93 -5.54
C GLU A 127 10.89 -5.66 -6.16
N MET A 128 10.04 -4.79 -6.70
CA MET A 128 10.48 -3.50 -7.25
C MET A 128 11.18 -2.63 -6.20
N PHE A 129 10.67 -2.64 -4.96
CA PHE A 129 11.31 -1.89 -3.88
C PHE A 129 12.64 -2.51 -3.44
N VAL A 130 12.74 -3.84 -3.33
CA VAL A 130 13.99 -4.55 -3.02
C VAL A 130 15.06 -4.27 -4.08
N HIS A 131 14.72 -4.36 -5.36
CA HIS A 131 15.65 -4.04 -6.44
C HIS A 131 16.11 -2.59 -6.38
N TYR A 132 15.21 -1.66 -6.08
CA TYR A 132 15.60 -0.26 -5.87
C TYR A 132 16.63 -0.14 -4.73
N LEU A 133 16.41 -0.83 -3.60
CA LEU A 133 17.36 -0.84 -2.47
C LEU A 133 18.72 -1.45 -2.85
N GLU A 134 18.74 -2.52 -3.65
CA GLU A 134 19.97 -3.13 -4.19
C GLU A 134 20.71 -2.14 -5.09
N GLU A 135 20.02 -1.47 -6.03
CA GLU A 135 20.60 -0.48 -6.96
C GLU A 135 21.23 0.72 -6.22
N VAL A 136 20.62 1.17 -5.12
CA VAL A 136 21.16 2.28 -4.32
C VAL A 136 22.18 1.82 -3.27
N ASN A 137 22.58 0.55 -3.27
CA ASN A 137 23.48 -0.06 -2.28
C ASN A 137 23.03 0.23 -0.82
N HIS A 138 21.73 0.05 -0.54
CA HIS A 138 21.23 0.19 0.81
C HIS A 138 21.63 -1.02 1.66
N SER A 139 22.20 -0.79 2.83
CA SER A 139 22.63 -1.84 3.78
C SER A 139 21.51 -2.80 4.25
N LYS A 140 20.24 -2.48 3.98
CA LYS A 140 19.08 -3.27 4.38
C LYS A 140 18.52 -4.12 3.25
N ALA A 141 18.99 -3.95 2.01
CA ALA A 141 18.44 -4.63 0.83
C ALA A 141 18.37 -6.15 1.01
N ALA A 142 19.49 -6.79 1.40
CA ALA A 142 19.56 -8.23 1.60
C ALA A 142 18.62 -8.74 2.71
N VAL A 143 18.49 -7.99 3.81
CA VAL A 143 17.59 -8.35 4.91
C VAL A 143 16.13 -8.17 4.49
N ILE A 144 15.77 -7.04 3.87
CA ILE A 144 14.39 -6.80 3.41
C ILE A 144 13.96 -7.84 2.38
N LYS A 145 14.87 -8.27 1.50
CA LYS A 145 14.62 -9.33 0.52
C LYS A 145 14.15 -10.64 1.19
N SER A 146 14.85 -11.08 2.23
CA SER A 146 14.57 -12.35 2.90
C SER A 146 13.37 -12.33 3.87
N LEU A 147 12.82 -11.15 4.18
CA LEU A 147 11.69 -11.03 5.10
C LEU A 147 10.36 -11.41 4.45
N GLU A 148 9.53 -12.16 5.18
CA GLU A 148 8.14 -12.38 4.82
C GLU A 148 7.28 -11.14 5.04
N ILE A 149 6.24 -10.98 4.21
CA ILE A 149 5.21 -9.95 4.40
C ILE A 149 4.23 -10.42 5.48
N LYS A 150 4.18 -9.71 6.60
CA LYS A 150 3.27 -10.02 7.72
C LYS A 150 2.00 -9.20 7.61
N GLN A 151 0.86 -9.85 7.46
CA GLN A 151 -0.43 -9.18 7.53
C GLN A 151 -0.76 -8.84 8.99
N ARG A 152 -1.02 -7.55 9.27
CA ARG A 152 -1.36 -7.10 10.62
C ARG A 152 -2.84 -7.30 10.87
N LYS A 153 -3.17 -8.15 11.85
CA LYS A 153 -4.54 -8.34 12.34
C LYS A 153 -5.00 -7.08 13.08
N LEU A 154 -6.16 -6.53 12.69
CA LEU A 154 -6.72 -5.33 13.30
C LEU A 154 -8.02 -5.66 14.04
N GLU A 155 -8.12 -5.24 15.30
CA GLU A 155 -9.33 -5.44 16.12
C GLU A 155 -10.52 -4.63 15.59
N TRP A 156 -10.24 -3.48 14.98
CA TRP A 156 -11.25 -2.60 14.39
C TRP A 156 -11.56 -2.91 12.93
N ALA A 157 -11.08 -4.02 12.37
CA ALA A 157 -11.39 -4.41 11.00
C ALA A 157 -12.90 -4.41 10.71
N THR A 158 -13.25 -4.24 9.45
CA THR A 158 -14.62 -4.13 8.95
C THR A 158 -14.90 -5.25 7.96
N ASN A 159 -16.14 -5.75 7.96
CA ASN A 159 -16.61 -6.66 6.92
C ASN A 159 -17.33 -5.83 5.86
N GLY A 160 -16.86 -5.88 4.61
CA GLY A 160 -17.55 -5.26 3.47
C GLY A 160 -17.51 -3.72 3.38
N ASN A 161 -16.86 -2.98 4.29
CA ASN A 161 -16.69 -1.53 4.13
C ASN A 161 -15.50 -1.21 3.20
N ARG A 162 -15.79 -1.22 1.89
CA ARG A 162 -14.84 -0.82 0.84
C ARG A 162 -14.86 0.68 0.57
N THR A 163 -15.94 1.38 0.87
CA THR A 163 -16.12 2.82 0.54
C THR A 163 -15.24 3.73 1.41
N ASP A 164 -14.94 3.32 2.64
CA ASP A 164 -14.10 4.09 3.57
C ASP A 164 -12.64 3.64 3.61
N CYS A 165 -12.20 2.68 2.76
CA CYS A 165 -10.84 2.13 2.82
C CYS A 165 -9.75 3.22 2.68
N GLY A 166 -10.01 4.29 1.92
CA GLY A 166 -9.11 5.45 1.84
C GLY A 166 -8.98 6.25 3.14
N VAL A 167 -10.05 6.34 3.94
CA VAL A 167 -10.04 6.98 5.26
C VAL A 167 -9.27 6.12 6.26
N PHE A 168 -9.49 4.81 6.23
CA PHE A 168 -8.71 3.85 7.02
C PHE A 168 -7.22 3.92 6.67
N LEU A 169 -6.88 3.89 5.38
CA LEU A 169 -5.51 4.02 4.88
C LEU A 169 -4.82 5.27 5.42
N MET A 170 -5.44 6.45 5.27
CA MET A 170 -4.87 7.70 5.78
C MET A 170 -4.67 7.67 7.30
N ARG A 171 -5.62 7.09 8.04
CA ARG A 171 -5.51 6.94 9.49
C ARG A 171 -4.41 5.96 9.90
N HIS A 172 -4.25 4.87 9.16
CA HIS A 172 -3.19 3.89 9.36
C HIS A 172 -1.83 4.52 9.11
N MET A 173 -1.67 5.27 8.02
CA MET A 173 -0.43 6.03 7.76
C MET A 173 -0.12 7.07 8.84
N GLU A 174 -1.14 7.73 9.39
CA GLU A 174 -0.97 8.72 10.48
C GLU A 174 -0.50 8.07 11.79
N LYS A 175 -0.92 6.83 12.07
CA LYS A 175 -0.77 6.18 13.38
C LYS A 175 0.20 5.01 13.41
N TYR A 176 0.63 4.50 12.26
CA TYR A 176 1.53 3.36 12.19
C TYR A 176 2.97 3.79 12.51
N MET A 177 3.49 3.29 13.63
CA MET A 177 4.84 3.62 14.14
C MET A 177 5.79 2.41 14.12
N GLY A 178 5.43 1.36 13.38
CA GLY A 178 6.21 0.14 13.25
C GLY A 178 5.54 -1.09 13.87
N SER A 179 6.03 -2.25 13.45
CA SER A 179 5.48 -3.57 13.79
C SER A 179 5.57 -3.89 15.28
N HIS A 180 6.62 -3.39 15.94
CA HIS A 180 6.91 -3.57 17.36
C HIS A 180 6.19 -2.57 18.28
N VAL A 181 5.53 -1.57 17.72
CA VAL A 181 4.80 -0.54 18.49
C VAL A 181 3.32 -0.92 18.56
N PRO A 182 2.65 -0.76 19.73
CA PRO A 182 1.20 -0.87 19.82
C PRO A 182 0.53 0.02 18.77
N PHE A 183 -0.35 -0.58 17.97
CA PHE A 183 -1.01 0.13 16.88
C PHE A 183 -2.41 0.51 17.34
N ASP A 184 -2.50 1.66 18.00
CA ASP A 184 -3.77 2.27 18.38
C ASP A 184 -4.14 3.38 17.40
N VAL A 185 -5.24 3.16 16.69
CA VAL A 185 -5.79 4.11 15.72
C VAL A 185 -6.97 4.91 16.29
N GLY A 186 -7.42 4.60 17.51
CA GLY A 186 -8.52 5.25 18.19
C GLY A 186 -9.90 4.92 17.63
N PHE A 187 -10.08 3.74 17.01
CA PHE A 187 -11.39 3.29 16.56
C PHE A 187 -12.10 2.46 17.63
N SER A 188 -13.37 2.76 17.86
CA SER A 188 -14.25 1.95 18.69
C SER A 188 -14.48 0.56 18.08
N LEU A 189 -14.57 -0.47 18.92
CA LEU A 189 -14.99 -1.80 18.50
C LEU A 189 -16.50 -1.89 18.22
N ASN A 190 -17.30 -0.96 18.76
CA ASN A 190 -18.69 -0.80 18.38
C ASN A 190 -18.81 -0.23 16.96
N GLY A 191 -19.44 -0.98 16.05
CA GLY A 191 -19.55 -0.62 14.64
C GLY A 191 -20.20 0.73 14.38
N SER A 192 -21.27 1.08 15.09
CA SER A 192 -21.98 2.36 14.89
C SER A 192 -21.12 3.56 15.30
N ARG A 193 -20.42 3.47 16.44
CA ARG A 193 -19.49 4.51 16.92
C ARG A 193 -18.30 4.63 15.97
N LYS A 194 -17.73 3.50 15.54
CA LYS A 194 -16.66 3.46 14.54
C LYS A 194 -17.03 4.19 13.26
N MET A 195 -18.24 4.00 12.73
CA MET A 195 -18.67 4.70 11.51
C MET A 195 -18.83 6.22 11.73
N LYS A 196 -19.20 6.66 12.93
CA LYS A 196 -19.19 8.10 13.27
C LYS A 196 -17.75 8.65 13.31
N GLU A 197 -16.81 7.92 13.89
CA GLU A 197 -15.39 8.28 13.93
C GLU A 197 -14.78 8.35 12.53
N VAL A 198 -15.06 7.36 11.68
CA VAL A 198 -14.65 7.33 10.26
C VAL A 198 -15.23 8.53 9.51
N ARG A 199 -16.51 8.88 9.72
CA ARG A 199 -17.11 10.07 9.11
C ARG A 199 -16.43 11.36 9.58
N HIS A 200 -16.09 11.45 10.86
CA HIS A 200 -15.34 12.58 11.39
C HIS A 200 -13.96 12.69 10.74
N LEU A 201 -13.22 11.58 10.63
CA LEU A 201 -11.93 11.55 9.93
C LEU A 201 -12.07 11.91 8.45
N ARG A 202 -13.12 11.44 7.76
CA ARG A 202 -13.42 11.80 6.38
C ARG A 202 -13.58 13.32 6.21
N MET A 203 -14.33 13.96 7.11
CA MET A 203 -14.47 15.42 7.12
C MET A 203 -13.15 16.12 7.43
N LYS A 204 -12.42 15.65 8.44
CA LYS A 204 -11.10 16.19 8.82
C LYS A 204 -10.13 16.13 7.66
N TYR A 205 -9.85 14.93 7.11
CA TYR A 205 -8.92 14.77 5.99
C TYR A 205 -9.39 15.51 4.74
N GLY A 206 -10.69 15.48 4.44
CA GLY A 206 -11.29 16.26 3.37
C GLY A 206 -11.00 17.75 3.50
N SER A 207 -11.22 18.33 4.68
CA SER A 207 -10.91 19.75 4.93
C SER A 207 -9.42 20.07 4.78
N HIS A 208 -8.53 19.20 5.27
CA HIS A 208 -7.08 19.39 5.13
C HIS A 208 -6.65 19.38 3.66
N ILE A 209 -7.18 18.47 2.85
CA ILE A 209 -6.88 18.39 1.41
C ILE A 209 -7.44 19.62 0.69
N LEU A 210 -8.70 19.97 0.93
CA LEU A 210 -9.37 21.08 0.26
C LEU A 210 -8.72 22.43 0.59
N LEU A 211 -8.26 22.61 1.82
CA LEU A 211 -7.64 23.87 2.29
C LEU A 211 -6.11 23.86 2.22
N SER A 212 -5.51 22.77 1.72
CA SER A 212 -4.07 22.64 1.56
C SER A 212 -3.51 23.73 0.64
N PRO A 213 -2.33 24.32 0.95
CA PRO A 213 -1.62 25.20 0.04
C PRO A 213 -1.33 24.57 -1.33
N SER A 214 -1.25 23.24 -1.41
CA SER A 214 -1.05 22.50 -2.66
C SER A 214 -2.29 22.44 -3.55
N ASN A 215 -3.48 22.75 -3.01
CA ASN A 215 -4.71 22.76 -3.79
C ASN A 215 -4.84 24.09 -4.57
N THR A 216 -4.71 24.03 -5.89
CA THR A 216 -4.84 25.20 -6.78
C THR A 216 -6.24 25.82 -6.75
N LEU A 217 -7.25 25.08 -6.28
CA LEU A 217 -8.61 25.56 -6.13
C LEU A 217 -8.93 26.12 -4.74
N LYS A 218 -7.95 26.15 -3.81
CA LYS A 218 -8.14 26.59 -2.41
C LYS A 218 -8.86 27.94 -2.31
N GLY A 219 -8.43 28.95 -3.07
CA GLY A 219 -9.04 30.29 -3.02
C GLY A 219 -10.52 30.29 -3.43
N LYS A 220 -10.89 29.49 -4.44
CA LYS A 220 -12.29 29.33 -4.87
C LYS A 220 -13.14 28.64 -3.80
N ILE A 221 -12.58 27.62 -3.15
CA ILE A 221 -13.25 26.89 -2.07
C ILE A 221 -13.49 27.80 -0.87
N GLN A 222 -12.47 28.55 -0.43
CA GLN A 222 -12.60 29.50 0.68
C GLN A 222 -13.64 30.59 0.40
N GLY A 223 -13.64 31.14 -0.82
CA GLY A 223 -14.65 32.13 -1.23
C GLY A 223 -16.06 31.55 -1.36
N ALA A 224 -16.22 30.25 -1.65
CA ALA A 224 -17.52 29.59 -1.59
C ALA A 224 -18.01 29.39 -0.15
N MET A 225 -17.11 29.01 0.77
CA MET A 225 -17.44 28.82 2.19
C MET A 225 -17.83 30.12 2.90
N SER A 226 -17.25 31.27 2.52
CA SER A 226 -17.59 32.56 3.13
C SER A 226 -18.93 33.13 2.67
N ARG A 227 -19.58 32.50 1.68
CA ARG A 227 -20.88 32.91 1.11
C ARG A 227 -22.03 31.97 1.49
N ALA A 228 -21.73 30.85 2.13
CA ALA A 228 -22.68 29.87 2.64
C ALA A 228 -23.01 30.16 4.10
#